data_AF-A0A2V8S494-F1
#
_entry.id   AF-A0A2V8S494-F1
#
_cell.length_a   1.000
_cell.length_b   1.000
_cell.length_c   1.000
_cell.angle_alpha   90.00
_cell.angle_beta   90.00
_cell.angle_gamma   90.00
#
_symmetry.space_group_name_H-M   'P 1'
#
loop_
_entity.id
_entity.type
_entity.pdbx_description
1 polymer ?
#
loop_
_entity_poly.entity_id
_entity_poly.type
_entity_poly.pdbx_seq_one_letter_code
_entity_poly.pdbx_strand_id
1 'polypeptide(L)'
;MSKHAALIILSLACLWLTIGAAQTQQPNARTDVKLRPHKRQLMLNADGHTHLLDVSAQLEAAKLDDATPLFFTRRPDFNYLLAAVCGPSKLKPDMHECGAGTECDLLWVKLTPAWRIAEAHAALYESCWQSATSDDGYKIDKNILRAEYDNFLFKHHYRLTYDAAQPERGLVIEESALKEN
;
A
#
# COMPACT_ATOMS: atom_id res chain seq x y z
N MET A 1 57.33 54.14 21.27
CA MET A 1 56.15 54.67 20.54
C MET A 1 55.73 53.63 19.53
N SER A 2 54.65 52.91 19.84
CA SER A 2 54.03 51.86 19.02
C SER A 2 53.46 52.39 17.72
N LYS A 3 53.54 51.60 16.65
CA LYS A 3 52.44 51.46 15.68
C LYS A 3 52.35 50.00 15.21
N HIS A 4 51.27 49.36 15.62
CA HIS A 4 50.80 48.07 15.16
C HIS A 4 50.22 48.19 13.75
N ALA A 5 50.47 47.20 12.90
CA ALA A 5 49.63 46.92 11.73
C ALA A 5 49.39 45.41 11.71
N ALA A 6 48.28 45.00 12.32
CA ALA A 6 47.78 43.64 12.25
C ALA A 6 46.91 43.51 11.00
N LEU A 7 47.36 42.71 10.04
CA LEU A 7 46.59 42.32 8.86
C LEU A 7 45.81 41.05 9.22
N ILE A 8 44.49 41.17 9.38
CA ILE A 8 43.60 40.03 9.59
C ILE A 8 43.20 39.51 8.21
N ILE A 9 43.71 38.33 7.84
CA ILE A 9 43.30 37.59 6.64
C ILE A 9 42.12 36.70 7.05
N LEU A 10 40.92 37.05 6.57
CA LEU A 10 39.72 36.22 6.66
C LEU A 10 39.86 35.04 5.67
N SER A 11 40.11 33.84 6.19
CA SER A 11 40.02 32.60 5.42
C SER A 11 38.56 32.13 5.35
N LEU A 12 37.86 32.55 4.29
CA LEU A 12 36.67 31.88 3.78
C LEU A 12 37.10 30.65 2.97
N ALA A 13 36.59 29.47 3.33
CA ALA A 13 36.43 28.22 2.58
C ALA A 13 36.68 27.05 3.55
N CYS A 14 35.90 25.98 3.65
CA CYS A 14 35.08 25.34 2.64
C CYS A 14 34.07 24.48 3.42
N LEU A 15 32.80 24.87 3.51
CA LEU A 15 31.77 23.96 4.01
C LEU A 15 31.51 22.92 2.91
N TRP A 16 32.08 21.73 3.08
CA TRP A 16 31.75 20.57 2.28
C TRP A 16 30.34 20.12 2.71
N LEU A 17 29.32 20.62 2.00
CA LEU A 17 28.00 20.01 1.98
C LEU A 17 28.15 18.64 1.32
N THR A 18 28.38 17.61 2.13
CA THR A 18 28.17 16.23 1.72
C THR A 18 26.67 16.05 1.48
N ILE A 19 26.24 16.29 0.25
CA ILE A 19 24.96 15.81 -0.26
C ILE A 19 25.11 14.30 -0.28
N GLY A 20 24.70 13.65 0.81
CA GLY A 20 24.61 12.20 0.87
C GLY A 20 23.73 11.75 -0.28
N ALA A 21 24.31 10.97 -1.19
CA ALA A 21 23.55 10.31 -2.23
C ALA A 21 22.46 9.49 -1.53
N ALA A 22 21.21 9.92 -1.64
CA ALA A 22 20.08 9.09 -1.26
C ALA A 22 20.18 7.85 -2.14
N GLN A 23 20.71 6.76 -1.58
CA GLN A 23 20.71 5.47 -2.24
C GLN A 23 19.25 5.16 -2.53
N THR A 24 18.87 5.29 -3.79
CA THR A 24 17.62 4.78 -4.32
C THR A 24 17.69 3.27 -4.15
N GLN A 25 17.26 2.80 -2.97
CA GLN A 25 17.02 1.39 -2.73
C GLN A 25 16.10 0.91 -3.83
N GLN A 26 16.65 0.11 -4.74
CA GLN A 26 15.86 -0.64 -5.71
C GLN A 26 14.83 -1.43 -4.90
N PRO A 27 13.54 -1.34 -5.24
CA PRO A 27 12.51 -2.15 -4.62
C PRO A 27 12.82 -3.61 -4.98
N ASN A 28 13.44 -4.33 -4.03
CA ASN A 28 13.61 -5.76 -4.16
C ASN A 28 12.24 -6.39 -4.03
N ALA A 29 11.70 -6.88 -5.15
CA ALA A 29 10.44 -7.62 -5.25
C ALA A 29 10.49 -9.02 -4.57
N ARG A 30 11.42 -9.25 -3.64
CA ARG A 30 11.46 -10.42 -2.76
C ARG A 30 11.37 -9.91 -1.33
N THR A 31 10.15 -9.88 -0.84
CA THR A 31 9.82 -9.39 0.49
C THR A 31 10.23 -10.47 1.50
N ASP A 32 11.15 -10.16 2.42
CA ASP A 32 11.44 -10.98 3.62
C ASP A 32 10.25 -11.03 4.60
N VAL A 33 9.07 -10.63 4.13
CA VAL A 33 7.87 -10.42 4.89
C VAL A 33 6.87 -11.49 4.47
N LYS A 34 6.40 -12.27 5.43
CA LYS A 34 5.32 -13.23 5.20
C LYS A 34 4.03 -12.68 5.78
N LEU A 35 3.02 -12.52 4.95
CA LEU A 35 1.69 -12.12 5.34
C LEU A 35 0.79 -13.35 5.41
N ARG A 36 -0.06 -13.44 6.43
CA ARG A 36 -1.08 -14.49 6.54
C ARG A 36 -2.37 -13.92 7.13
N PRO A 37 -3.53 -14.40 6.69
CA PRO A 37 -4.78 -14.13 7.37
C PRO A 37 -4.77 -14.63 8.82
N HIS A 38 -5.32 -13.84 9.74
CA HIS A 38 -5.66 -14.27 11.10
C HIS A 38 -7.01 -13.66 11.49
N LYS A 39 -8.10 -14.40 11.24
CA LYS A 39 -9.47 -13.90 11.38
C LYS A 39 -9.72 -12.69 10.46
N ARG A 40 -9.93 -11.49 11.01
CA ARG A 40 -10.06 -10.21 10.27
C ARG A 40 -8.79 -9.36 10.34
N GLN A 41 -7.71 -9.91 10.90
CA GLN A 41 -6.43 -9.24 11.05
C GLN A 41 -5.40 -9.88 10.13
N LEU A 42 -4.29 -9.18 9.90
CA LEU A 42 -3.16 -9.71 9.18
C LEU A 42 -2.02 -10.03 10.13
N MET A 43 -1.52 -11.25 10.04
CA MET A 43 -0.32 -11.68 10.74
C MET A 43 0.88 -11.46 9.82
N LEU A 44 1.67 -10.44 10.16
CA LEU A 44 2.87 -10.03 9.46
C LEU A 44 4.09 -10.61 10.17
N ASN A 45 4.85 -11.48 9.49
CA ASN A 45 6.15 -11.93 10.01
C ASN A 45 7.25 -11.15 9.30
N ALA A 46 7.98 -10.33 10.05
CA ALA A 46 9.07 -9.51 9.56
C ALA A 46 10.17 -9.45 10.62
N ASP A 47 11.44 -9.46 10.18
CA ASP A 47 12.61 -9.35 11.06
C ASP A 47 12.62 -10.34 12.23
N GLY A 48 12.12 -11.56 11.99
CA GLY A 48 12.05 -12.63 13.00
C GLY A 48 10.92 -12.49 14.02
N HIS A 49 10.09 -11.45 13.91
CA HIS A 49 8.98 -11.18 14.81
C HIS A 49 7.63 -11.29 14.09
N THR A 50 6.59 -11.62 14.87
CA THR A 50 5.20 -11.64 14.40
C THR A 50 4.49 -10.40 14.91
N HIS A 51 3.86 -9.66 13.98
CA HIS A 51 3.05 -8.49 14.24
C HIS A 51 1.62 -8.75 13.80
N LEU A 52 0.65 -8.33 14.62
CA LEU A 52 -0.76 -8.34 14.24
C LEU A 52 -1.17 -6.95 13.79
N LEU A 53 -1.62 -6.85 12.55
CA LEU A 53 -2.14 -5.63 11.96
C LEU A 53 -3.67 -5.71 11.95
N ASP A 54 -4.32 -4.85 12.73
CA ASP A 54 -5.76 -4.72 12.68
C ASP A 54 -6.16 -3.78 11.53
N VAL A 55 -6.55 -4.40 10.42
CA VAL A 55 -7.03 -3.73 9.21
C VAL A 55 -8.52 -4.04 8.97
N SER A 56 -9.20 -4.54 10.00
CA SER A 56 -10.54 -5.07 9.87
C SER A 56 -11.58 -4.01 9.48
N ALA A 57 -11.30 -2.73 9.78
CA ALA A 57 -12.16 -1.59 9.43
C ALA A 57 -12.03 -1.18 7.96
N GLN A 58 -10.94 -1.55 7.29
CA GLN A 58 -10.67 -1.20 5.90
C GLN A 58 -11.21 -2.23 4.91
N LEU A 59 -11.49 -3.46 5.35
CA LEU A 59 -11.74 -4.60 4.45
C LEU A 59 -13.22 -4.97 4.36
N GLU A 60 -13.64 -5.31 3.13
CA GLU A 60 -15.02 -5.65 2.84
C GLU A 60 -15.36 -7.11 3.11
N ALA A 61 -14.39 -8.02 2.99
CA ALA A 61 -14.58 -9.43 3.30
C ALA A 61 -15.05 -9.66 4.75
N ALA A 62 -15.86 -10.71 4.98
CA ALA A 62 -16.38 -11.09 6.30
C ALA A 62 -15.27 -11.63 7.24
N LYS A 63 -14.35 -12.39 6.66
CA LYS A 63 -13.10 -12.90 7.23
C LYS A 63 -12.05 -12.90 6.13
N LEU A 64 -10.79 -13.02 6.50
CA LEU A 64 -9.70 -13.13 5.54
C LEU A 64 -9.36 -14.61 5.34
N ASP A 65 -9.39 -15.07 4.10
CA ASP A 65 -9.02 -16.43 3.71
C ASP A 65 -7.69 -16.44 2.93
N ASP A 66 -7.37 -15.35 2.23
CA ASP A 66 -6.06 -15.14 1.60
C ASP A 66 -5.49 -13.74 1.88
N ALA A 67 -4.17 -13.66 1.94
CA ALA A 67 -3.42 -12.42 2.06
C ALA A 67 -2.05 -12.56 1.40
N THR A 68 -1.93 -12.03 0.19
CA THR A 68 -0.72 -12.08 -0.62
C THR A 68 0.01 -10.74 -0.57
N PRO A 69 1.24 -10.66 -0.01
CA PRO A 69 2.02 -9.45 -0.05
C PRO A 69 2.51 -9.20 -1.48
N LEU A 70 2.21 -8.03 -2.04
CA LEU A 70 2.58 -7.66 -3.41
C LEU A 70 3.84 -6.80 -3.43
N PHE A 71 3.89 -5.79 -2.57
CA PHE A 71 5.06 -4.93 -2.40
C PHE A 71 5.32 -4.66 -0.93
N PHE A 72 6.60 -4.57 -0.58
CA PHE A 72 7.03 -4.06 0.71
C PHE A 72 8.24 -3.15 0.53
N THR A 73 8.08 -1.89 0.90
CA THR A 73 9.13 -0.88 0.77
C THR A 73 9.47 -0.33 2.15
N ARG A 74 10.75 -0.43 2.55
CA ARG A 74 11.27 0.20 3.76
C ARG A 74 11.80 1.59 3.46
N ARG A 75 11.47 2.57 4.29
CA ARG A 75 12.05 3.92 4.34
C ARG A 75 12.51 4.18 5.78
N PRO A 76 13.38 5.19 6.03
CA PRO A 76 13.87 5.48 7.37
C PRO A 76 12.76 5.65 8.42
N ASP A 77 11.68 6.33 8.05
CA ASP A 77 10.60 6.68 8.99
C ASP A 77 9.37 5.76 8.90
N PHE A 78 9.23 4.99 7.82
CA PHE A 78 8.03 4.18 7.58
C PHE A 78 8.34 2.93 6.76
N ASN A 79 7.57 1.88 7.02
CA ASN A 79 7.45 0.72 6.16
C ASN A 79 6.11 0.77 5.42
N TYR A 80 6.10 0.41 4.15
CA TYR A 80 4.91 0.43 3.31
C TYR A 80 4.64 -0.98 2.81
N LEU A 81 3.42 -1.45 3.02
CA LEU A 81 2.94 -2.75 2.56
C LEU A 81 1.80 -2.52 1.57
N LEU A 82 1.89 -3.13 0.39
CA LEU A 82 0.73 -3.37 -0.47
C LEU A 82 0.45 -4.87 -0.49
N ALA A 83 -0.79 -5.27 -0.25
CA ALA A 83 -1.21 -6.66 -0.27
C ALA A 83 -2.54 -6.82 -1.02
N ALA A 84 -2.71 -7.94 -1.73
CA ALA A 84 -4.01 -8.43 -2.13
C ALA A 84 -4.57 -9.25 -0.97
N VAL A 85 -5.77 -8.93 -0.51
CA VAL A 85 -6.45 -9.67 0.56
C VAL A 85 -7.84 -10.06 0.08
N CYS A 86 -8.20 -11.33 0.30
CA CYS A 86 -9.47 -11.86 -0.17
C CYS A 86 -10.15 -12.68 0.93
N GLY A 87 -11.47 -12.77 0.83
CA GLY A 87 -12.27 -13.66 1.64
C GLY A 87 -13.73 -13.62 1.25
N PRO A 88 -14.60 -14.37 1.95
CA PRO A 88 -16.00 -14.44 1.60
C PRO A 88 -16.71 -13.11 1.85
N SER A 89 -17.72 -12.83 1.02
CA SER A 89 -18.63 -11.71 1.20
C SER A 89 -19.32 -11.74 2.57
N LYS A 90 -19.59 -10.55 3.12
CA LYS A 90 -20.40 -10.39 4.35
C LYS A 90 -21.81 -10.93 4.09
N LEU A 91 -22.22 -11.95 4.84
CA LEU A 91 -23.61 -12.40 4.90
C LEU A 91 -24.47 -11.26 5.49
N LYS A 92 -25.28 -10.60 4.65
CA LYS A 92 -26.35 -9.71 5.13
C LYS A 92 -27.62 -10.53 5.35
N PRO A 93 -28.42 -10.24 6.39
CA PRO A 93 -29.58 -11.06 6.76
C PRO A 93 -30.63 -11.22 5.65
N ASP A 94 -30.70 -10.29 4.71
CA ASP A 94 -31.84 -10.14 3.79
C ASP A 94 -31.55 -10.57 2.34
N MET A 95 -30.36 -11.12 2.05
CA MET A 95 -29.91 -11.34 0.66
C MET A 95 -29.26 -12.71 0.47
N HIS A 96 -29.90 -13.56 -0.32
CA HIS A 96 -29.47 -14.94 -0.60
C HIS A 96 -28.42 -15.05 -1.74
N GLU A 97 -28.20 -13.99 -2.53
CA GLU A 97 -27.53 -14.13 -3.84
C GLU A 97 -25.99 -14.06 -3.81
N CYS A 98 -25.33 -13.42 -2.83
CA CYS A 98 -23.86 -13.50 -2.65
C CYS A 98 -23.41 -14.28 -1.43
N GLY A 99 -24.23 -15.21 -0.91
CA GLY A 99 -23.84 -16.05 0.23
C GLY A 99 -22.54 -16.87 0.00
N ALA A 100 -22.09 -17.00 -1.26
CA ALA A 100 -20.86 -17.68 -1.67
C ALA A 100 -19.89 -16.79 -2.48
N GLY A 101 -20.08 -15.46 -2.49
CA GLY A 101 -19.21 -14.53 -3.21
C GLY A 101 -17.84 -14.35 -2.55
N THR A 102 -16.87 -13.85 -3.31
CA THR A 102 -15.57 -13.40 -2.80
C THR A 102 -15.50 -11.87 -2.87
N GLU A 103 -14.85 -11.29 -1.88
CA GLU A 103 -14.46 -9.88 -1.82
C GLU A 103 -12.94 -9.84 -1.81
N CYS A 104 -12.36 -9.11 -2.76
CA CYS A 104 -10.92 -8.90 -2.83
C CYS A 104 -10.59 -7.42 -2.84
N ASP A 105 -9.70 -7.05 -1.92
CA ASP A 105 -9.22 -5.69 -1.72
C ASP A 105 -7.71 -5.62 -2.01
N LEU A 106 -7.28 -4.50 -2.59
CA LEU A 106 -5.90 -4.04 -2.54
C LEU A 106 -5.72 -3.18 -1.29
N LEU A 107 -5.03 -3.74 -0.31
CA LEU A 107 -4.75 -3.09 0.96
C LEU A 107 -3.37 -2.44 0.93
N TRP A 108 -3.34 -1.12 1.11
CA TRP A 108 -2.13 -0.35 1.36
C TRP A 108 -2.03 -0.01 2.85
N VAL A 109 -0.87 -0.25 3.46
CA VAL A 109 -0.60 0.03 4.87
C VAL A 109 0.71 0.77 5.02
N LYS A 110 0.67 1.91 5.70
CA LYS A 110 1.84 2.65 6.19
C LYS A 110 2.06 2.30 7.65
N LEU A 111 3.23 1.77 7.95
CA LEU A 111 3.64 1.31 9.26
C LEU A 111 4.77 2.19 9.79
N THR A 112 4.76 2.52 11.07
CA THR A 112 5.92 3.12 11.74
C THR A 112 7.10 2.12 11.79
N PRO A 113 8.33 2.55 12.17
CA PRO A 113 9.46 1.64 12.33
C PRO A 113 9.22 0.59 13.44
N ALA A 114 8.30 0.87 14.37
CA ALA A 114 7.85 -0.03 15.41
C ALA A 114 6.68 -0.94 14.98
N TRP A 115 6.42 -1.07 13.67
CA TRP A 115 5.38 -1.95 13.11
C TRP A 115 3.94 -1.60 13.53
N ARG A 116 3.69 -0.35 13.91
CA ARG A 116 2.34 0.14 14.21
C ARG A 116 1.73 0.76 12.96
N ILE A 117 0.44 0.52 12.72
CA ILE A 117 -0.30 1.17 11.64
C ILE A 117 -0.33 2.68 11.92
N ALA A 118 0.27 3.45 11.02
CA ALA A 118 0.14 4.90 10.97
C ALA A 118 -1.03 5.29 10.07
N GLU A 119 -1.23 4.55 8.98
CA GLU A 119 -2.29 4.78 8.00
C GLU A 119 -2.59 3.48 7.24
N ALA A 120 -3.84 3.27 6.84
CA ALA A 120 -4.24 2.12 6.04
C ALA A 120 -5.44 2.49 5.16
N HIS A 121 -5.38 2.08 3.90
CA HIS A 121 -6.44 2.26 2.91
C HIS A 121 -6.63 0.95 2.17
N ALA A 122 -7.86 0.66 1.77
CA ALA A 122 -8.16 -0.47 0.91
C ALA A 122 -9.02 0.02 -0.26
N ALA A 123 -8.82 -0.58 -1.42
CA ALA A 123 -9.76 -0.47 -2.52
C ALA A 123 -10.14 -1.86 -3.01
N LEU A 124 -11.44 -2.08 -3.07
CA LEU A 124 -12.04 -3.26 -3.66
C LEU A 124 -11.63 -3.34 -5.14
N TYR A 125 -11.37 -4.53 -5.66
CA TYR A 125 -11.23 -4.76 -7.10
C TYR A 125 -12.04 -5.96 -7.60
N GLU A 126 -12.59 -6.76 -6.68
CA GLU A 126 -13.53 -7.82 -6.99
C GLU A 126 -14.56 -7.93 -5.86
N SER A 127 -15.84 -7.93 -6.20
CA SER A 127 -16.93 -8.01 -5.24
C SER A 127 -18.17 -8.60 -5.87
N CYS A 128 -18.65 -9.69 -5.29
CA CYS A 128 -20.00 -10.15 -5.61
C CYS A 128 -21.04 -9.09 -5.19
N TRP A 129 -20.85 -8.46 -4.02
CA TRP A 129 -21.86 -7.58 -3.45
C TRP A 129 -22.08 -6.28 -4.20
N GLN A 130 -21.00 -5.67 -4.65
CA GLN A 130 -21.08 -4.43 -5.42
C GLN A 130 -21.24 -4.70 -6.92
N SER A 131 -21.40 -5.98 -7.31
CA SER A 131 -21.27 -6.40 -8.70
C SER A 131 -20.02 -5.79 -9.34
N ALA A 132 -18.91 -5.84 -8.59
CA ALA A 132 -17.62 -5.36 -9.03
C ALA A 132 -16.85 -6.53 -9.64
N THR A 133 -16.56 -6.44 -10.93
CA THR A 133 -15.79 -7.46 -11.65
C THR A 133 -14.58 -6.84 -12.28
N SER A 134 -13.43 -7.47 -12.03
CA SER A 134 -12.20 -7.21 -12.78
C SER A 134 -12.02 -8.35 -13.76
N ASP A 135 -11.97 -8.04 -15.06
CA ASP A 135 -11.80 -9.06 -16.10
C ASP A 135 -10.44 -9.78 -16.01
N ASP A 136 -9.41 -9.04 -15.58
CA ASP A 136 -8.02 -9.51 -15.56
C ASP A 136 -7.40 -9.54 -14.15
N GLY A 137 -8.14 -9.16 -13.12
CA GLY A 137 -7.60 -8.88 -11.79
C GLY A 137 -6.56 -7.74 -11.80
N TYR A 138 -5.60 -7.81 -10.88
CA TYR A 138 -4.47 -6.87 -10.87
C TYR A 138 -3.30 -7.37 -11.72
N LYS A 139 -2.59 -6.44 -12.36
CA LYS A 139 -1.37 -6.66 -13.13
C LYS A 139 -0.21 -5.93 -12.49
N ILE A 140 0.96 -6.58 -12.46
CA ILE A 140 2.20 -6.00 -11.96
C ILE A 140 3.21 -5.93 -13.11
N ASP A 141 3.68 -4.72 -13.42
CA ASP A 141 4.82 -4.48 -14.31
C ASP A 141 5.90 -3.71 -13.55
N LYS A 142 7.05 -4.37 -13.34
CA LYS A 142 8.17 -3.88 -12.52
C LYS A 142 7.71 -3.47 -11.12
N ASN A 143 7.54 -2.16 -10.91
CA ASN A 143 7.22 -1.55 -9.61
C ASN A 143 5.80 -0.99 -9.58
N ILE A 144 5.05 -1.13 -10.67
CA ILE A 144 3.73 -0.56 -10.82
C ILE A 144 2.70 -1.68 -10.75
N LEU A 145 1.73 -1.52 -9.87
CA LEU A 145 0.51 -2.32 -9.87
C LEU A 145 -0.62 -1.51 -10.52
N ARG A 146 -1.41 -2.20 -11.35
CA ARG A 146 -2.65 -1.68 -11.90
C ARG A 146 -3.77 -2.69 -11.73
N ALA A 147 -4.95 -2.24 -11.37
CA ALA A 147 -6.17 -3.02 -11.44
C ALA A 147 -7.28 -2.14 -12.01
N GLU A 148 -8.16 -2.73 -12.80
CA GLU A 148 -9.32 -2.06 -13.33
C GLU A 148 -10.54 -2.95 -13.09
N TYR A 149 -11.66 -2.34 -12.73
CA TYR A 149 -12.91 -3.07 -12.51
C TYR A 149 -14.11 -2.16 -12.78
N ASP A 150 -15.19 -2.79 -13.23
CA ASP A 150 -16.48 -2.14 -13.38
C ASP A 150 -17.34 -2.48 -12.17
N ASN A 151 -17.97 -1.46 -11.59
CA ASN A 151 -18.96 -1.58 -10.54
C ASN A 151 -20.33 -1.30 -11.15
N PHE A 152 -21.07 -2.36 -11.46
CA PHE A 152 -22.36 -2.24 -12.15
C PHE A 152 -23.46 -1.68 -11.25
N LEU A 153 -23.34 -1.82 -9.92
CA LEU A 153 -24.29 -1.25 -8.97
C LEU A 153 -24.25 0.28 -8.98
N PHE A 154 -23.04 0.85 -8.98
CA PHE A 154 -22.84 2.30 -9.01
C PHE A 154 -22.67 2.88 -10.42
N LYS A 155 -22.66 2.02 -11.45
CA LYS A 155 -22.43 2.39 -12.85
C LYS A 155 -21.11 3.13 -13.09
N HIS A 156 -20.05 2.73 -12.38
CA HIS A 156 -18.73 3.35 -12.48
C HIS A 156 -17.65 2.36 -12.92
N HIS A 157 -16.66 2.86 -13.65
CA HIS A 157 -15.40 2.22 -13.93
C HIS A 157 -14.33 2.78 -12.99
N TYR A 158 -13.54 1.89 -12.39
CA TYR A 158 -12.47 2.23 -11.47
C TYR A 158 -11.12 1.78 -12.01
N ARG A 159 -10.11 2.66 -11.88
CA ARG A 159 -8.71 2.33 -12.10
C ARG A 159 -7.92 2.53 -10.82
N LEU A 160 -7.28 1.48 -10.36
CA LEU A 160 -6.41 1.45 -9.19
C LEU A 160 -4.96 1.41 -9.67
N THR A 161 -4.11 2.29 -9.14
CA THR A 161 -2.67 2.29 -9.45
C THR A 161 -1.84 2.46 -8.19
N TYR A 162 -0.74 1.72 -8.11
CA TYR A 162 0.28 1.87 -7.06
C TYR A 162 1.68 1.85 -7.67
N ASP A 163 2.57 2.71 -7.15
CA ASP A 163 3.99 2.77 -7.53
C ASP A 163 4.88 2.49 -6.32
N ALA A 164 5.54 1.34 -6.30
CA ALA A 164 6.44 0.92 -5.22
C ALA A 164 7.69 1.80 -5.09
N ALA A 165 8.03 2.61 -6.10
CA ALA A 165 9.10 3.60 -6.03
C ALA A 165 8.69 4.86 -5.24
N GLN A 166 7.38 5.17 -5.19
CA GLN A 166 6.77 6.28 -4.45
C GLN A 166 5.69 5.76 -3.49
N PRO A 167 6.02 4.84 -2.57
CA PRO A 167 5.05 4.10 -1.78
C PRO A 167 4.21 5.00 -0.84
N GLU A 168 4.73 6.18 -0.50
CA GLU A 168 4.07 7.21 0.30
C GLU A 168 2.84 7.83 -0.35
N ARG A 169 2.70 7.71 -1.68
CA ARG A 169 1.52 8.21 -2.41
C ARG A 169 0.28 7.34 -2.22
N GLY A 170 0.44 6.15 -1.62
CA GLY A 170 -0.65 5.22 -1.41
C GLY A 170 -1.19 4.61 -2.69
N LEU A 171 -2.37 3.98 -2.57
CA LEU A 171 -3.13 3.50 -3.70
C LEU A 171 -3.89 4.68 -4.33
N VAL A 172 -3.66 4.94 -5.61
CA VAL A 172 -4.37 5.97 -6.38
C VAL A 172 -5.62 5.34 -6.98
N ILE A 173 -6.77 5.97 -6.75
CA ILE A 173 -8.08 5.52 -7.22
C ILE A 173 -8.62 6.58 -8.17
N GLU A 174 -8.83 6.19 -9.42
CA GLU A 174 -9.51 7.00 -10.43
C GLU A 174 -10.89 6.41 -10.69
N GLU A 175 -11.90 7.27 -10.77
CA GLU A 175 -13.29 6.90 -10.99
C GLU A 175 -13.82 7.60 -12.25
N SER A 176 -14.61 6.88 -13.04
CA SER A 176 -15.30 7.43 -14.21
C SER A 176 -16.66 6.74 -14.41
N ALA A 177 -17.62 7.43 -15.03
CA ALA A 177 -18.90 6.81 -15.36
C ALA A 177 -18.73 5.72 -16.42
N LEU A 178 -19.45 4.60 -16.27
CA LEU A 178 -19.55 3.61 -17.35
C LEU A 178 -20.21 4.26 -18.57
N LYS A 179 -19.63 4.04 -19.75
CA LYS A 179 -20.24 4.49 -21.00
C LYS A 179 -21.37 3.53 -21.34
N GLU A 180 -22.60 4.04 -21.40
CA GLU A 180 -23.73 3.29 -21.97
C GLU A 180 -23.46 3.17 -23.48
N ASN A 181 -23.31 1.93 -23.96
CA ASN A 181 -23.19 1.60 -25.39
C ASN A 181 -24.56 1.53 -26.06
#